data_AF-A0A5J6MKF6-F1
#
_entry.id   AF-A0A5J6MKF6-F1
#
_cell.length_a   1.000
_cell.length_b   1.000
_cell.length_c   1.000
_cell.angle_alpha   90.00
_cell.angle_beta   90.00
_cell.angle_gamma   90.00
#
_symmetry.space_group_name_H-M   'P 1'
#
loop_
_entity.id
_entity.type
_entity.pdbx_description
1 polymer ?
#
loop_
_entity_poly.entity_id
_entity_poly.type
_entity_poly.pdbx_seq_one_letter_code
_entity_poly.pdbx_strand_id
1 'polypeptide(L)'
;MDQGVFRPVGGSVRDGKTFLRSFDAKRMEVAAAEGRTWLESNPDHLDHAVLLFDGYYNLPNRKVDALCAEIVDYAQPRQNLRVALPYRPVTSAAGLAIYRLKVILENEADMNGETAQILGQTLMDGFEAYSEGFDIWKQHQDESI
;
A
#
# COMPACT_ATOMS: atom_id res chain seq x y z
N MET A 1 1.15 25.47 8.00
CA MET A 1 1.25 24.04 8.37
C MET A 1 0.45 23.30 7.31
N ASP A 2 1.11 22.52 6.48
CA ASP A 2 0.48 21.75 5.41
C ASP A 2 -0.16 20.52 6.06
N GLN A 3 -1.43 20.64 6.44
CA GLN A 3 -2.14 19.57 7.14
C GLN A 3 -2.67 18.56 6.13
N GLY A 4 -2.17 17.32 6.21
CA GLY A 4 -2.95 16.14 5.81
C GLY A 4 -2.57 15.43 4.51
N VAL A 5 -1.42 15.73 3.88
CA VAL A 5 -0.98 15.01 2.68
C VAL A 5 0.07 13.96 3.07
N PHE A 6 -0.26 12.66 2.96
CA PHE A 6 0.69 11.58 3.24
C PHE A 6 1.75 11.54 2.14
N ARG A 7 2.99 11.84 2.51
CA ARG A 7 4.12 11.82 1.57
C ARG A 7 4.45 10.39 1.20
N PRO A 8 4.81 10.09 -0.07
CA PRO A 8 5.20 8.75 -0.43
C PRO A 8 6.42 8.30 0.38
N VAL A 9 6.36 7.05 0.86
CA VAL A 9 7.42 6.43 1.67
C VAL A 9 7.83 5.12 1.02
N GLY A 10 9.13 4.96 0.81
CA GLY A 10 9.76 3.69 0.45
C GLY A 10 10.22 2.95 1.70
N GLY A 11 9.78 1.72 1.88
CA GLY A 11 10.37 0.75 2.80
C GLY A 11 11.18 -0.27 2.01
N SER A 12 12.31 -0.74 2.55
CA SER A 12 13.12 -1.75 1.87
C SER A 12 13.89 -2.63 2.83
N VAL A 13 14.27 -3.82 2.36
CA VAL A 13 15.15 -4.75 3.07
C VAL A 13 16.37 -5.02 2.21
N ARG A 14 17.55 -5.00 2.83
CA ARG A 14 18.82 -5.45 2.25
C ARG A 14 19.66 -6.13 3.32
N ASP A 15 20.11 -7.35 3.06
CA ASP A 15 20.92 -8.14 3.99
C ASP A 15 20.26 -8.26 5.38
N GLY A 16 18.92 -8.40 5.41
CA GLY A 16 18.13 -8.47 6.62
C GLY A 16 17.97 -7.14 7.39
N LYS A 17 18.42 -6.01 6.82
CA LYS A 17 18.26 -4.68 7.42
C LYS A 17 17.14 -3.90 6.74
N THR A 18 16.30 -3.25 7.55
CA THR A 18 15.20 -2.41 7.05
C THR A 18 15.64 -0.96 6.90
N PHE A 19 15.24 -0.33 5.79
CA PHE A 19 15.47 1.08 5.50
C PHE A 19 14.17 1.78 5.13
N LEU A 20 14.02 3.03 5.55
CA LEU A 20 12.91 3.91 5.18
C LEU A 20 13.44 5.12 4.41
N ARG A 21 12.72 5.54 3.39
CA ARG A 21 13.00 6.70 2.55
C ARG A 21 11.72 7.48 2.32
N SER A 22 11.77 8.81 2.38
CA SER A 22 10.67 9.67 1.93
C SER A 22 10.97 10.22 0.53
N PHE A 23 9.92 10.42 -0.27
CA PHE A 23 10.01 11.09 -1.56
C PHE A 23 9.35 12.47 -1.45
N ASP A 24 10.15 13.51 -1.55
CA ASP A 24 9.73 14.90 -1.35
C ASP A 24 9.65 15.63 -2.68
N ALA A 25 8.43 15.83 -3.18
CA ALA A 25 8.16 16.71 -4.31
C ALA A 25 7.02 17.67 -3.99
N LYS A 26 6.97 18.81 -4.70
CA LYS A 26 5.88 19.80 -4.54
C LYS A 26 4.50 19.25 -4.92
N ARG A 27 4.47 18.16 -5.68
CA ARG A 27 3.25 17.51 -6.17
C ARG A 27 3.31 16.03 -5.84
N MET A 28 2.21 15.50 -5.30
CA MET A 28 2.11 14.09 -4.92
C MET A 28 2.41 13.16 -6.09
N GLU A 29 1.90 13.49 -7.28
CA GLU A 29 2.08 12.64 -8.47
C GLU A 29 3.56 12.52 -8.87
N VAL A 30 4.35 13.58 -8.63
CA VAL A 30 5.78 13.60 -8.92
C VAL A 30 6.54 12.76 -7.89
N ALA A 31 6.24 12.93 -6.60
CA ALA A 31 6.87 12.13 -5.54
C ALA A 31 6.57 10.63 -5.70
N ALA A 32 5.34 10.27 -6.07
CA ALA A 32 4.96 8.89 -6.34
C ALA A 32 5.69 8.32 -7.58
N ALA A 33 5.85 9.12 -8.64
CA ALA A 33 6.59 8.71 -9.84
C ALA A 33 8.09 8.50 -9.56
N GLU A 34 8.70 9.34 -8.72
CA GLU A 34 10.07 9.15 -8.24
C GLU A 34 10.21 7.85 -7.46
N GLY A 35 9.27 7.60 -6.53
CA GLY A 35 9.22 6.33 -5.78
C GLY A 35 9.10 5.10 -6.67
N ARG A 36 8.25 5.16 -7.71
CA ARG A 36 8.12 4.08 -8.69
C ARG A 36 9.40 3.85 -9.49
N THR A 37 10.09 4.93 -9.87
CA THR A 37 11.37 4.84 -10.57
C THR A 37 12.43 4.19 -9.70
N TRP A 38 12.45 4.52 -8.40
CA TRP A 38 13.32 3.86 -7.42
C TRP A 38 12.99 2.37 -7.27
N LEU A 39 11.71 2.01 -7.16
CA LEU A 39 11.28 0.60 -7.15
C LEU A 39 11.71 -0.13 -8.43
N GLU A 40 11.52 0.47 -9.61
CA GLU A 40 11.79 -0.21 -10.87
C GLU A 40 13.30 -0.39 -11.11
N SER A 41 14.10 0.63 -10.79
CA SER A 41 15.54 0.61 -11.05
C SER A 41 16.36 -0.20 -10.03
N ASN A 42 15.79 -0.49 -8.85
CA ASN A 42 16.47 -1.15 -7.73
C ASN A 42 17.94 -0.73 -7.56
N PRO A 43 18.22 0.58 -7.41
CA PRO A 43 19.60 1.10 -7.48
C PRO A 43 20.47 0.62 -6.31
N ASP A 44 19.84 0.16 -5.23
CA ASP A 44 20.49 -0.23 -3.98
C ASP A 44 20.66 -1.76 -3.84
N HIS A 45 20.30 -2.53 -4.87
CA HIS A 45 20.31 -4.00 -4.89
C HIS A 45 19.56 -4.61 -3.69
N LEU A 46 18.32 -4.15 -3.49
CA LEU A 46 17.44 -4.53 -2.40
C LEU A 46 16.90 -5.96 -2.62
N ASP A 47 16.64 -6.67 -1.52
CA ASP A 47 15.97 -7.97 -1.53
C ASP A 47 14.46 -7.76 -1.78
N HIS A 48 13.88 -6.82 -1.03
CA HIS A 48 12.47 -6.45 -1.10
C HIS A 48 12.31 -4.94 -0.94
N ALA A 49 11.28 -4.39 -1.58
CA ALA A 49 10.90 -3.00 -1.40
C ALA A 49 9.39 -2.81 -1.46
N VAL A 50 8.91 -1.79 -0.77
CA VAL A 50 7.53 -1.30 -0.82
C VAL A 50 7.53 0.21 -1.00
N LEU A 51 6.65 0.72 -1.85
CA LEU A 51 6.32 2.13 -1.94
C LEU A 51 4.88 2.33 -1.47
N LEU A 52 4.70 3.16 -0.45
CA LEU A 52 3.40 3.62 0.03
C LEU A 52 3.12 5.03 -0.48
N PHE A 53 1.90 5.31 -0.92
CA PHE A 53 1.48 6.66 -1.35
C PHE A 53 -0.04 6.84 -1.28
N ASP A 54 -0.48 8.09 -1.08
CA ASP A 54 -1.89 8.44 -1.20
C ASP A 54 -2.36 8.34 -2.65
N GLY A 55 -3.55 7.80 -2.82
CA GLY A 55 -4.20 7.67 -4.10
C GLY A 55 -5.69 7.49 -3.93
N TYR A 56 -6.28 6.83 -4.92
CA TYR A 56 -7.71 6.62 -4.94
C TYR A 56 -8.03 5.26 -5.55
N TYR A 57 -9.08 4.64 -5.04
CA TYR A 57 -9.65 3.44 -5.62
C TYR A 57 -10.97 3.77 -6.32
N ASN A 58 -11.12 3.31 -7.56
CA ASN A 58 -12.34 3.53 -8.34
C ASN A 58 -13.30 2.36 -8.11
N LEU A 59 -14.45 2.66 -7.51
CA LEU A 59 -15.61 1.78 -7.47
C LEU A 59 -16.52 2.10 -8.68
N PRO A 60 -17.42 1.19 -9.09
CA PRO A 60 -18.29 1.40 -10.25
C PRO A 60 -19.07 2.73 -10.24
N ASN A 61 -19.40 3.25 -9.06
CA ASN A 61 -20.22 4.45 -8.89
C ASN A 61 -19.50 5.63 -8.22
N ARG A 62 -18.27 5.45 -7.73
CA ARG A 62 -17.55 6.51 -7.01
C ARG A 62 -16.06 6.26 -6.94
N LYS A 63 -15.33 7.33 -6.65
CA LYS A 63 -13.91 7.30 -6.30
C LYS A 63 -13.78 7.46 -4.78
N VAL A 64 -12.97 6.65 -4.14
CA VAL A 64 -12.70 6.71 -2.70
C VAL A 64 -11.22 6.92 -2.45
N ASP A 65 -10.86 7.63 -1.38
CA ASP A 65 -9.46 7.77 -0.96
C ASP A 65 -8.88 6.39 -0.67
N ALA A 66 -7.59 6.20 -0.98
CA ALA A 66 -6.91 4.94 -0.72
C ALA A 66 -5.44 5.15 -0.42
N LEU A 67 -4.91 4.39 0.55
CA LEU A 67 -3.49 4.21 0.71
C LEU A 67 -3.04 3.09 -0.23
N CYS A 68 -2.21 3.41 -1.20
CA CYS A 68 -1.72 2.44 -2.19
C CYS A 68 -0.34 1.92 -1.76
N ALA A 69 -0.11 0.63 -2.03
CA ALA A 69 1.21 0.03 -1.89
C ALA A 69 1.62 -0.67 -3.17
N GLU A 70 2.85 -0.44 -3.60
CA GLU A 70 3.53 -1.21 -4.64
C GLU A 70 4.69 -1.95 -3.99
N ILE A 71 4.62 -3.28 -4.03
CA ILE A 71 5.54 -4.19 -3.33
C ILE A 71 6.29 -4.98 -4.38
N VAL A 72 7.60 -5.11 -4.21
CA VAL A 72 8.49 -5.84 -5.11
C VAL A 72 9.37 -6.78 -4.30
N ASP A 73 9.42 -8.04 -4.74
CA ASP A 73 10.45 -9.01 -4.39
C ASP A 73 11.39 -9.14 -5.59
N TYR A 74 12.67 -8.82 -5.37
CA TYR A 74 13.69 -8.81 -6.43
C TYR A 74 14.40 -10.16 -6.59
N ALA A 75 13.97 -11.21 -5.87
CA ALA A 75 14.37 -12.59 -6.17
C ALA A 75 14.05 -12.95 -7.63
N GLN A 76 14.68 -14.01 -8.16
CA GLN A 76 14.42 -14.47 -9.53
C GLN A 76 13.50 -15.70 -9.49
N PRO A 77 12.30 -15.66 -10.11
CA PRO A 77 11.74 -14.56 -10.90
C PRO A 77 11.24 -13.39 -10.04
N ARG A 78 11.42 -12.15 -10.54
CA ARG A 78 10.95 -10.93 -9.87
C ARG A 78 9.43 -10.98 -9.70
N GLN A 79 8.95 -10.69 -8.50
CA GLN A 79 7.52 -10.66 -8.18
C GLN A 79 7.10 -9.26 -7.77
N ASN A 80 5.93 -8.85 -8.24
CA ASN A 80 5.36 -7.54 -7.93
C ASN A 80 3.93 -7.73 -7.42
N LEU A 81 3.53 -6.94 -6.44
CA LEU A 81 2.17 -6.88 -5.92
C LEU A 81 1.76 -5.43 -5.78
N ARG A 82 0.57 -5.08 -6.29
CA ARG A 82 -0.05 -3.79 -6.04
C ARG A 82 -1.28 -4.00 -5.17
N VAL A 83 -1.42 -3.19 -4.13
CA VAL A 83 -2.62 -3.18 -3.29
C VAL A 83 -3.10 -1.75 -3.09
N ALA A 84 -4.40 -1.60 -2.90
CA ALA A 84 -5.01 -0.38 -2.40
C ALA A 84 -5.79 -0.70 -1.14
N LEU A 85 -5.63 0.15 -0.13
CA LEU A 85 -6.44 0.15 1.06
C LEU A 85 -7.39 1.35 1.00
N PRO A 86 -8.63 1.17 0.54
CA PRO A 86 -9.57 2.26 0.49
C PRO A 86 -9.94 2.69 1.92
N TYR A 87 -10.14 3.98 2.14
CA TYR A 87 -10.59 4.50 3.42
C TYR A 87 -11.50 5.71 3.23
N ARG A 88 -12.26 6.02 4.28
CA ARG A 88 -12.98 7.28 4.43
C ARG A 88 -12.20 8.12 5.45
N PRO A 89 -11.75 9.33 5.12
CA PRO A 89 -10.93 10.13 6.02
C PRO A 89 -11.70 10.55 7.27
N VAL A 90 -10.99 10.79 8.38
CA VAL A 90 -11.57 11.24 9.65
C VAL A 90 -12.31 12.58 9.53
N THR A 91 -11.97 13.39 8.53
CA THR A 91 -12.63 14.67 8.21
C THR A 91 -14.01 14.50 7.59
N SER A 92 -14.41 13.28 7.21
CA SER A 92 -15.76 12.99 6.75
C SER A 92 -16.77 13.10 7.90
N ALA A 93 -17.98 13.59 7.60
CA ALA A 93 -19.07 13.68 8.59
C ALA A 93 -19.46 12.31 9.19
N ALA A 94 -19.21 11.22 8.46
CA ALA A 94 -19.45 9.85 8.92
C ALA A 94 -18.23 9.22 9.64
N GLY A 95 -17.20 10.01 9.95
CA GLY A 95 -15.97 9.56 10.62
C GLY A 95 -15.07 8.68 9.75
N LEU A 96 -13.97 8.21 10.35
CA LEU A 96 -13.00 7.30 9.73
C LEU A 96 -13.61 5.92 9.48
N ALA A 97 -13.38 5.36 8.30
CA ALA A 97 -13.60 3.94 8.00
C ALA A 97 -12.44 3.39 7.17
N ILE A 98 -12.06 2.15 7.43
CA ILE A 98 -11.02 1.42 6.70
C ILE A 98 -11.72 0.26 5.99
N TYR A 99 -11.69 0.28 4.67
CA TYR A 99 -12.38 -0.71 3.85
C TYR A 99 -11.53 -1.94 3.58
N ARG A 100 -12.10 -2.98 2.97
CA ARG A 100 -11.36 -4.19 2.64
C ARG A 100 -10.22 -3.87 1.66
N LEU A 101 -9.03 -4.36 1.98
CA LEU A 101 -7.87 -4.30 1.10
C LEU A 101 -8.19 -4.86 -0.29
N LYS A 102 -7.75 -4.17 -1.33
CA LYS A 102 -7.93 -4.56 -2.73
C LYS A 102 -6.59 -4.92 -3.33
N VAL A 103 -6.48 -6.15 -3.83
CA VAL A 103 -5.35 -6.55 -4.67
C VAL A 103 -5.61 -6.02 -6.08
N ILE A 104 -4.65 -5.27 -6.61
CA ILE A 104 -4.70 -4.73 -7.96
C ILE A 104 -3.84 -5.60 -8.85
N LEU A 105 -4.47 -6.26 -9.79
CA LEU A 105 -3.81 -7.13 -10.76
C LEU A 105 -3.73 -6.44 -12.11
N GLU A 106 -2.67 -6.74 -12.85
CA GLU A 106 -2.56 -6.31 -14.24
C GLU A 106 -3.45 -7.18 -15.16
N ASN A 107 -3.71 -8.42 -14.75
CA ASN A 107 -4.67 -9.32 -15.40
C ASN A 107 -5.50 -10.08 -14.34
N GLU A 108 -6.83 -10.02 -14.46
CA GLU A 108 -7.74 -10.71 -13.53
C GLU A 108 -7.56 -12.23 -13.53
N ALA A 109 -7.05 -12.81 -14.63
CA ALA A 109 -6.75 -14.24 -14.72
C ALA A 109 -5.55 -14.68 -13.85
N ASP A 110 -4.74 -13.74 -13.35
CA ASP A 110 -3.55 -14.03 -12.54
C ASP A 110 -3.90 -14.24 -11.05
N MET A 111 -5.10 -13.85 -10.60
CA MET A 111 -5.62 -14.27 -9.29
C MET A 111 -6.34 -15.60 -9.42
N ASN A 112 -5.69 -16.66 -8.96
CA ASN A 112 -6.44 -17.80 -8.46
C ASN A 112 -6.82 -17.56 -6.97
N GLY A 113 -7.84 -18.27 -6.49
CA GLY A 113 -8.35 -18.10 -5.13
C GLY A 113 -7.32 -18.39 -4.03
N GLU A 114 -6.34 -19.25 -4.33
CA GLU A 114 -5.27 -19.63 -3.40
C GLU A 114 -4.26 -18.50 -3.23
N THR A 115 -3.80 -17.88 -4.32
CA THR A 115 -2.91 -16.69 -4.28
C THR A 115 -3.56 -15.53 -3.54
N ALA A 116 -4.85 -15.27 -3.79
CA ALA A 116 -5.58 -14.22 -3.08
C ALA A 116 -5.66 -14.49 -1.56
N GLN A 117 -5.87 -15.75 -1.18
CA GLN A 117 -5.96 -16.14 0.22
C GLN A 117 -4.60 -16.07 0.92
N ILE A 118 -3.52 -16.52 0.29
CA ILE A 118 -2.15 -16.46 0.83
C ILE A 118 -1.71 -15.01 1.03
N LEU A 119 -1.94 -14.15 0.03
CA LEU A 119 -1.62 -12.72 0.13
C LEU A 119 -2.45 -12.03 1.21
N GLY A 120 -3.75 -12.34 1.29
CA GLY A 120 -4.63 -11.85 2.34
C GLY A 120 -4.12 -12.22 3.73
N GLN A 121 -3.81 -13.51 3.96
CA GLN A 121 -3.34 -14.00 5.26
C GLN A 121 -1.99 -13.39 5.63
N THR A 122 -1.02 -13.38 4.71
CA THR A 122 0.34 -12.85 4.97
C THR A 122 0.30 -11.37 5.35
N LEU A 123 -0.58 -10.59 4.70
CA LEU A 123 -0.78 -9.19 5.04
C LEU A 123 -1.45 -9.02 6.40
N MET A 124 -2.46 -9.83 6.72
CA MET A 124 -3.10 -9.83 8.03
C MET A 124 -2.11 -10.20 9.15
N ASP A 125 -1.29 -11.23 8.96
CA ASP A 125 -0.26 -11.63 9.93
C ASP A 125 0.72 -10.47 10.19
N GLY A 126 1.10 -9.75 9.13
CA GLY A 126 1.91 -8.53 9.23
C GLY A 126 1.22 -7.39 10.00
N PHE A 127 -0.08 -7.17 9.79
CA PHE A 127 -0.84 -6.18 10.55
C PHE A 127 -0.98 -6.56 12.02
N GLU A 128 -1.29 -7.82 12.32
CA GLU A 128 -1.44 -8.34 13.68
C GLU A 128 -0.15 -8.24 14.50
N ALA A 129 1.01 -8.37 13.85
CA ALA A 129 2.31 -8.16 14.49
C ALA A 129 2.52 -6.72 15.00
N TYR A 130 1.76 -5.73 14.49
CA TYR A 130 1.80 -4.34 14.93
C TYR A 130 0.56 -3.96 15.76
N SER A 131 0.59 -4.33 17.04
CA SER A 131 -0.55 -4.26 17.97
C SER A 131 -1.28 -2.91 18.04
N GLU A 132 -0.56 -1.78 18.14
CA GLU A 132 -1.20 -0.45 18.28
C GLU A 132 -1.97 -0.03 17.02
N GLY A 133 -1.41 -0.26 15.83
CA GLY A 133 -2.10 0.07 14.57
C GLY A 133 -3.26 -0.88 14.28
N PHE A 134 -3.15 -2.14 14.71
CA PHE A 134 -4.20 -3.14 14.52
C PHE A 134 -5.47 -2.85 15.34
N ASP A 135 -5.33 -2.26 16.54
CA ASP A 135 -6.50 -1.87 17.33
C ASP A 135 -7.30 -0.73 16.67
N ILE A 136 -6.61 0.26 16.11
CA ILE A 136 -7.24 1.33 15.31
C ILE A 136 -7.92 0.73 14.09
N TRP A 137 -7.26 -0.20 13.40
CA TRP A 137 -7.83 -0.89 12.24
C TRP A 137 -9.16 -1.56 12.59
N LYS A 138 -9.16 -2.44 13.60
CA LYS A 138 -10.37 -3.17 14.04
C LYS A 138 -11.51 -2.24 14.43
N GLN A 139 -11.20 -1.12 15.09
CA GLN A 139 -12.22 -0.16 15.49
C GLN A 139 -12.91 0.51 14.29
N HIS A 140 -12.22 0.64 13.17
CA HIS A 140 -12.68 1.38 12.00
C HIS A 140 -12.96 0.50 10.76
N GLN A 141 -12.83 -0.82 10.87
CA GLN A 141 -13.05 -1.73 9.77
C GLN A 141 -14.51 -1.68 9.27
N ASP A 142 -14.67 -1.55 7.95
CA ASP A 142 -15.95 -1.52 7.26
C ASP A 142 -15.89 -2.44 6.04
N GLU A 143 -16.61 -3.56 6.08
CA GLU A 143 -16.59 -4.57 5.00
C GLU A 143 -17.60 -4.28 3.88
N SER A 144 -18.22 -3.10 3.84
CA SER A 144 -19.20 -2.77 2.81
C SER A 144 -18.64 -2.55 1.40
N ILE A 145 -17.30 -2.49 1.27
CA ILE A 145 -16.60 -2.19 0.00
C ILE A 145 -15.54 -3.23 -0.31
#